data_AF-A0A358HMH3-F1
#
_entry.id   AF-A0A358HMH3-F1
#
_cell.length_a   1.000
_cell.length_b   1.000
_cell.length_c   1.000
_cell.angle_alpha   90.00
_cell.angle_beta   90.00
_cell.angle_gamma   90.00
#
_symmetry.space_group_name_H-M   'P 1'
#
loop_
_entity.id
_entity.type
_entity.pdbx_description
1 polymer ?
#
loop_
_entity_poly.entity_id
_entity_poly.type
_entity_poly.pdbx_seq_one_letter_code
_entity_poly.pdbx_strand_id
1 'polypeptide(L)'
;RDMAIYTVVIAAVWQSSGFVMAMFLAGLRGIDSEIMKAAQMDGASRWSLYTRIVIPQLRPVFLSAFVVLAHLAIKAYDLVIALTNGGPGRATELPATFMYSYTFTRNQMGVGASSAVIMLAMIASIIVPYLYSELRERR
;
A
#
# COMPACT_ATOMS: atom_id res chain seq x y z
N ARG A 1 -21.18 12.29 -9.87
CA ARG A 1 -20.13 11.78 -10.78
C ARG A 1 -18.81 11.65 -10.03
N ASP A 2 -18.48 12.63 -9.21
CA ASP A 2 -17.21 12.75 -8.48
C ASP A 2 -17.06 11.83 -7.26
N MET A 3 -18.15 11.17 -6.83
CA MET A 3 -18.12 10.26 -5.68
C MET A 3 -17.77 8.81 -6.02
N ALA A 4 -17.73 8.43 -7.30
CA ALA A 4 -17.52 7.03 -7.71
C ALA A 4 -16.15 6.49 -7.26
N ILE A 5 -15.13 7.35 -7.23
CA ILE A 5 -13.80 6.96 -6.75
C ILE A 5 -13.81 6.61 -5.25
N TYR A 6 -14.65 7.25 -4.43
CA TYR A 6 -14.74 6.93 -3.00
C TYR A 6 -15.28 5.53 -2.76
N THR A 7 -16.21 5.05 -3.59
CA THR A 7 -16.70 3.66 -3.49
C THR A 7 -15.56 2.66 -3.72
N VAL A 8 -14.71 2.91 -4.73
CA VAL A 8 -13.52 2.10 -4.99
C VAL A 8 -12.53 2.17 -3.84
N VAL A 9 -12.28 3.37 -3.30
CA VAL A 9 -11.34 3.56 -2.18
C VAL A 9 -11.83 2.85 -0.92
N ILE A 10 -13.11 2.97 -0.56
CA ILE A 10 -13.66 2.29 0.62
C ILE A 10 -13.54 0.77 0.47
N ALA A 11 -13.85 0.24 -0.71
CA ALA A 11 -13.70 -1.18 -1.00
C ALA A 11 -12.23 -1.63 -0.94
N ALA A 12 -11.30 -0.82 -1.47
CA ALA A 12 -9.85 -1.09 -1.40
C ALA A 12 -9.33 -1.10 0.05
N VAL A 13 -9.77 -0.13 0.86
CA VAL A 13 -9.43 -0.06 2.30
C VAL A 13 -9.97 -1.29 3.01
N TRP A 14 -11.24 -1.66 2.75
CA TRP A 14 -11.83 -2.85 3.35
C TRP A 14 -11.05 -4.12 2.98
N GLN A 15 -10.77 -4.32 1.69
CA GLN A 15 -10.04 -5.49 1.17
C GLN A 15 -8.63 -5.60 1.76
N SER A 16 -7.92 -4.48 1.89
CA SER A 16 -6.53 -4.46 2.33
C SER A 16 -6.35 -4.43 3.84
N SER A 17 -7.41 -4.12 4.60
CA SER A 17 -7.35 -3.95 6.05
C SER A 17 -6.86 -5.20 6.78
N GLY A 18 -7.28 -6.40 6.37
CA GLY A 18 -6.84 -7.67 6.95
C GLY A 18 -5.34 -7.92 6.75
N PHE A 19 -4.81 -7.61 5.57
CA PHE A 19 -3.38 -7.75 5.27
C PHE A 19 -2.55 -6.79 6.13
N VAL A 20 -2.94 -5.51 6.17
CA VAL A 20 -2.25 -4.49 6.98
C VAL A 20 -2.31 -4.86 8.46
N MET A 21 -3.46 -5.28 8.97
CA MET A 21 -3.62 -5.73 10.35
C MET A 21 -2.64 -6.88 10.68
N ALA A 22 -2.52 -7.87 9.80
CA ALA A 22 -1.60 -8.98 10.00
C ALA A 22 -0.13 -8.52 10.05
N MET A 23 0.27 -7.58 9.18
CA MET A 23 1.61 -6.99 9.21
C MET A 23 1.88 -6.27 10.53
N PHE A 24 0.97 -5.42 10.97
CA PHE A 24 1.10 -4.69 12.25
C PHE A 24 1.11 -5.63 13.45
N LEU A 25 0.28 -6.68 13.44
CA LEU A 25 0.28 -7.69 14.50
C LEU A 25 1.61 -8.46 14.56
N ALA A 26 2.19 -8.82 13.41
CA ALA A 26 3.51 -9.44 13.35
C ALA A 26 4.59 -8.50 13.89
N GLY A 27 4.53 -7.21 13.54
CA GLY A 27 5.40 -6.17 14.07
C GLY A 27 5.31 -6.02 15.59
N LEU A 28 4.08 -5.92 16.10
CA LEU A 28 3.80 -5.80 17.54
C LEU A 28 4.29 -7.02 18.33
N ARG A 29 4.19 -8.22 17.77
CA ARG A 29 4.73 -9.45 18.39
C ARG A 29 6.26 -9.47 18.46
N GLY A 30 6.94 -8.68 17.63
CA GLY A 30 8.40 -8.52 17.68
C GLY A 30 8.89 -7.58 18.77
N ILE A 31 7.99 -6.85 19.46
CA ILE A 31 8.37 -5.93 20.54
C ILE A 31 8.67 -6.70 21.81
N ASP A 32 9.86 -6.51 22.37
CA ASP A 32 10.28 -7.16 23.61
C ASP A 32 9.44 -6.68 24.81
N SER A 33 8.76 -7.63 25.45
CA SER A 33 7.95 -7.38 26.64
C SER A 33 8.78 -6.90 27.84
N GLU A 34 10.06 -7.24 27.91
CA GLU A 34 10.95 -6.82 28.99
C GLU A 34 11.27 -5.32 28.89
N ILE A 35 11.47 -4.78 27.68
CA ILE A 35 11.62 -3.33 27.45
C ILE A 35 10.36 -2.59 27.90
N MET A 36 9.19 -3.15 27.62
CA MET A 36 7.90 -2.57 28.03
C MET A 36 7.72 -2.58 29.55
N LYS A 37 8.13 -3.65 30.24
CA LYS A 37 8.09 -3.74 31.72
C LYS A 37 9.09 -2.80 32.38
N ALA A 38 10.32 -2.71 31.85
CA ALA A 38 11.34 -1.81 32.36
C ALA A 38 10.88 -0.34 32.29
N ALA A 39 10.33 0.09 31.15
CA ALA A 39 9.78 1.44 31.01
C ALA A 39 8.60 1.70 31.96
N GLN A 40 7.79 0.69 32.30
CA GLN A 40 6.74 0.82 33.31
C GLN A 40 7.32 0.97 34.72
N MET A 41 8.40 0.26 35.05
CA MET A 41 9.11 0.42 36.32
C MET A 41 9.75 1.82 36.44
N ASP A 42 10.21 2.39 35.33
CA ASP A 42 10.72 3.77 35.24
C ASP A 42 9.62 4.85 35.32
N GLY A 43 8.36 4.46 35.54
CA GLY A 43 7.24 5.39 35.70
C GLY A 43 6.66 5.93 34.40
N ALA A 44 6.95 5.30 33.25
CA ALA A 44 6.38 5.74 31.97
C ALA A 44 4.85 5.53 31.96
N SER A 45 4.10 6.59 31.64
CA SER A 45 2.66 6.49 31.42
C SER A 45 2.35 5.65 30.17
N ARG A 46 1.16 5.04 30.13
CA ARG A 46 0.70 4.24 28.97
C ARG A 46 0.80 5.01 27.65
N TRP A 47 0.49 6.30 27.65
CA TRP A 47 0.61 7.16 26.47
C TRP A 47 2.06 7.35 26.02
N SER A 48 2.99 7.53 26.96
CA SER A 48 4.43 7.63 26.68
C SER A 48 4.96 6.33 26.06
N LEU A 49 4.52 5.17 26.57
CA LEU A 49 4.86 3.86 26.04
C LEU A 49 4.45 3.70 24.57
N TYR A 50 3.20 4.01 24.23
CA TYR A 50 2.74 3.88 22.85
C TYR A 50 3.47 4.83 21.90
N THR A 51 3.62 6.10 22.29
CA THR A 51 4.17 7.13 21.39
C THR A 51 5.68 7.11 21.27
N ARG A 52 6.41 6.75 22.33
CA ARG A 52 7.89 6.77 22.34
C ARG A 52 8.54 5.41 22.11
N ILE A 53 7.84 4.31 22.35
CA ILE A 53 8.39 2.95 22.20
C ILE A 53 7.70 2.23 21.05
N VAL A 54 6.38 2.02 21.16
CA VAL A 54 5.65 1.18 20.20
C VAL A 54 5.62 1.77 18.79
N ILE A 55 5.17 3.03 18.64
CA ILE A 55 5.06 3.67 17.32
C ILE A 55 6.43 3.78 16.61
N PRO A 56 7.51 4.21 17.27
CA PRO A 56 8.84 4.25 16.63
C PRO A 56 9.34 2.87 16.20
N GLN A 57 9.10 1.82 16.99
CA GLN A 57 9.50 0.45 16.63
C GLN A 57 8.67 -0.14 15.47
N LEU A 58 7.44 0.33 15.27
CA LEU A 58 6.58 -0.09 14.15
C LEU A 58 6.86 0.67 12.85
N ARG A 59 7.74 1.68 12.84
CA ARG A 59 8.13 2.43 11.63
C ARG A 59 8.49 1.54 10.43
N PRO A 60 9.37 0.53 10.54
CA PRO A 60 9.69 -0.34 9.41
C PRO A 60 8.45 -1.06 8.87
N VAL A 61 7.60 -1.57 9.76
CA VAL A 61 6.35 -2.26 9.39
C VAL A 61 5.38 -1.32 8.67
N PHE A 62 5.27 -0.07 9.13
CA PHE A 62 4.46 0.96 8.45
C PHE A 62 5.00 1.23 7.04
N LEU A 63 6.31 1.39 6.87
CA LEU A 63 6.93 1.60 5.56
C LEU A 63 6.70 0.40 4.63
N SER A 64 6.88 -0.82 5.12
CA SER A 64 6.58 -2.04 4.36
C SER A 64 5.12 -2.08 3.90
N ALA A 65 4.18 -1.83 4.81
CA ALA A 65 2.76 -1.83 4.50
C ALA A 65 2.41 -0.75 3.47
N PHE A 66 2.95 0.46 3.64
CA PHE A 66 2.75 1.56 2.71
C PHE A 66 3.22 1.22 1.29
N VAL A 67 4.42 0.66 1.15
CA VAL A 67 4.99 0.28 -0.16
C VAL A 67 4.14 -0.80 -0.84
N VAL A 68 3.70 -1.81 -0.10
CA VAL A 68 2.84 -2.86 -0.65
C VAL A 68 1.48 -2.30 -1.08
N LEU A 69 0.86 -1.45 -0.26
CA LEU A 69 -0.41 -0.82 -0.60
C LEU A 69 -0.30 0.10 -1.81
N ALA A 70 0.77 0.89 -1.92
CA ALA A 70 1.03 1.75 -3.07
C ALA A 70 1.17 0.91 -4.35
N HIS A 71 1.91 -0.21 -4.28
CA HIS A 71 2.02 -1.15 -5.39
C HIS A 71 0.65 -1.71 -5.82
N LEU A 72 -0.18 -2.13 -4.86
CA LEU A 72 -1.53 -2.65 -5.13
C LEU A 72 -2.44 -1.58 -5.75
N ALA A 73 -2.36 -0.34 -5.26
CA ALA A 73 -3.16 0.77 -5.77
C ALA A 73 -2.84 1.09 -7.24
N ILE A 74 -1.55 1.13 -7.63
CA ILE A 74 -1.13 1.41 -9.02
C ILE A 74 -1.67 0.35 -9.99
N LYS A 75 -1.71 -0.91 -9.55
CA LYS A 75 -2.15 -2.05 -10.37
C LYS A 75 -3.64 -2.38 -10.20
N ALA A 76 -4.40 -1.58 -9.48
CA ALA A 76 -5.80 -1.87 -9.18
C ALA A 76 -6.65 -1.90 -10.46
N TYR A 77 -6.87 -3.10 -10.99
CA TYR A 77 -7.69 -3.34 -12.17
C TYR A 77 -9.00 -3.99 -11.77
N ASP A 78 -8.92 -5.14 -11.10
CA ASP A 78 -10.07 -5.98 -10.78
C ASP A 78 -11.13 -5.21 -9.97
N LEU A 79 -10.69 -4.47 -8.95
CA LEU A 79 -11.58 -3.69 -8.10
C LEU A 79 -12.33 -2.59 -8.87
N VAL A 80 -11.63 -1.88 -9.75
CA VAL A 80 -12.22 -0.80 -10.56
C VAL A 80 -13.23 -1.36 -11.56
N ILE A 81 -12.86 -2.43 -12.25
CA ILE A 81 -13.70 -3.07 -13.25
C ILE A 81 -14.95 -3.67 -12.61
N ALA A 82 -14.80 -4.38 -11.50
CA ALA A 82 -15.91 -5.01 -10.80
C ALA A 82 -16.95 -4.01 -10.26
N LEU A 83 -16.49 -2.85 -9.74
CA LEU A 83 -17.38 -1.89 -9.08
C LEU A 83 -17.91 -0.80 -10.01
N THR A 84 -17.12 -0.36 -10.98
CA THR A 84 -17.42 0.86 -11.74
C THR A 84 -17.18 0.73 -13.24
N ASN A 85 -16.48 -0.31 -13.68
CA ASN A 85 -16.03 -0.46 -15.07
C ASN A 85 -15.29 0.78 -15.62
N GLY A 86 -14.56 1.51 -14.75
CA GLY A 86 -13.87 2.77 -15.07
C GLY A 86 -14.76 4.02 -15.14
N GLY A 87 -16.06 3.88 -14.90
CA GLY A 87 -17.06 4.94 -15.01
C GLY A 87 -17.42 5.65 -13.71
N PRO A 88 -18.31 6.67 -13.76
CA PRO A 88 -18.98 7.22 -14.94
C PRO A 88 -18.07 8.11 -15.81
N GLY A 89 -17.90 7.75 -17.10
CA GLY A 89 -16.89 8.39 -17.97
C GLY A 89 -15.51 7.80 -17.74
N ARG A 90 -14.52 8.64 -17.40
CA ARG A 90 -13.14 8.24 -17.00
C ARG A 90 -12.87 8.51 -15.51
N ALA A 91 -13.91 8.63 -14.69
CA ALA A 91 -13.82 9.14 -13.31
C ALA A 91 -13.09 8.20 -12.35
N THR A 92 -13.01 6.90 -12.64
CA THR A 92 -12.30 5.90 -11.84
C THR A 92 -11.22 5.18 -12.64
N GLU A 93 -10.82 5.74 -13.77
CA GLU A 93 -9.82 5.12 -14.64
C GLU A 93 -8.44 5.15 -13.97
N LEU A 94 -7.82 3.97 -13.91
CA LEU A 94 -6.47 3.76 -13.39
C LEU A 94 -5.53 3.28 -14.51
N PRO A 95 -4.20 3.39 -14.33
CA PRO A 95 -3.23 2.98 -15.35
C PRO A 95 -3.44 1.55 -15.88
N ALA A 96 -3.82 0.62 -15.00
CA ALA A 96 -4.10 -0.76 -15.39
C ALA A 96 -5.34 -0.87 -16.30
N THR A 97 -6.41 -0.14 -16.01
CA THR A 97 -7.62 -0.10 -16.85
C THR A 97 -7.36 0.60 -18.19
N PHE A 98 -6.53 1.66 -18.19
CA PHE A 98 -6.08 2.32 -19.41
C PHE A 98 -5.31 1.34 -20.30
N MET A 99 -4.29 0.67 -19.76
CA MET A 99 -3.50 -0.34 -20.46
C MET A 99 -4.39 -1.42 -21.08
N TYR A 100 -5.34 -1.96 -20.31
CA TYR A 100 -6.25 -3.00 -20.79
C TYR A 100 -7.12 -2.51 -21.95
N SER A 101 -7.76 -1.34 -21.80
CA SER A 101 -8.66 -0.80 -22.83
C SER A 101 -7.94 -0.52 -24.15
N TYR A 102 -6.73 0.05 -24.11
CA TYR A 102 -5.97 0.35 -25.32
C TYR A 102 -5.41 -0.90 -25.98
N THR A 103 -4.99 -1.89 -25.20
CA THR A 103 -4.46 -3.15 -25.72
C THR A 103 -5.57 -4.01 -26.35
N PHE A 104 -6.62 -4.30 -25.58
CA PHE A 104 -7.58 -5.34 -25.93
C PHE A 104 -8.88 -4.83 -26.53
N THR A 105 -9.31 -3.61 -26.20
CA THR A 105 -10.57 -3.05 -26.75
C THR A 105 -10.32 -2.22 -27.99
N ARG A 106 -9.23 -1.43 -28.01
CA ARG A 106 -8.92 -0.50 -29.12
C ARG A 106 -7.91 -1.05 -30.12
N ASN A 107 -7.36 -2.24 -29.86
CA ASN A 107 -6.31 -2.87 -30.67
C ASN A 107 -5.07 -1.97 -30.91
N GLN A 108 -4.80 -1.04 -29.99
CA GLN A 108 -3.65 -0.14 -30.02
C GLN A 108 -2.56 -0.68 -29.09
N MET A 109 -2.01 -1.84 -29.44
CA MET A 109 -1.01 -2.54 -28.62
C MET A 109 0.21 -1.68 -28.28
N GLY A 110 0.66 -0.80 -29.17
CA GLY A 110 1.79 0.10 -28.90
C GLY A 110 1.52 1.08 -27.75
N VAL A 111 0.30 1.63 -27.67
CA VAL A 111 -0.13 2.52 -26.57
C VAL A 111 -0.36 1.74 -25.28
N GLY A 112 -0.91 0.53 -25.40
CA GLY A 112 -1.04 -0.39 -24.28
C GLY A 112 0.30 -0.76 -23.65
N ALA A 113 1.29 -1.11 -24.49
CA ALA A 113 2.64 -1.47 -24.06
C ALA A 113 3.37 -0.29 -23.41
N SER A 114 3.26 0.93 -23.96
CA SER A 114 3.88 2.11 -23.33
C SER A 114 3.28 2.41 -21.95
N SER A 115 1.97 2.27 -21.79
CA SER A 115 1.31 2.39 -20.47
C SER A 115 1.82 1.33 -19.48
N ALA A 116 2.03 0.10 -19.92
CA ALA A 116 2.57 -0.97 -19.06
C ALA A 116 4.01 -0.67 -18.61
N VAL A 117 4.85 -0.14 -19.50
CA VAL A 117 6.22 0.29 -19.16
C VAL A 117 6.21 1.46 -18.17
N ILE A 118 5.31 2.43 -18.32
CA ILE A 118 5.16 3.54 -17.37
C ILE A 118 4.72 3.02 -15.99
N MET A 119 3.76 2.10 -15.94
CA MET A 119 3.36 1.46 -14.68
C MET A 119 4.52 0.72 -14.02
N LEU A 120 5.30 -0.03 -14.80
CA LEU A 120 6.49 -0.72 -14.30
C LEU A 120 7.49 0.27 -13.72
N ALA A 121 7.78 1.38 -14.42
CA ALA A 121 8.68 2.42 -13.95
C ALA A 121 8.18 3.06 -12.63
N MET A 122 6.88 3.32 -12.52
CA MET A 122 6.27 3.86 -11.29
C MET A 122 6.42 2.89 -10.12
N ILE A 123 6.12 1.61 -10.32
CA ILE A 123 6.28 0.59 -9.29
C ILE A 123 7.76 0.43 -8.90
N ALA A 124 8.65 0.37 -9.88
CA ALA A 124 10.09 0.26 -9.64
C ALA A 124 10.62 1.45 -8.84
N SER A 125 10.13 2.66 -9.12
CA SER A 125 10.52 3.88 -8.38
C SER A 125 10.15 3.84 -6.89
N ILE A 126 9.16 3.03 -6.50
CA ILE A 126 8.76 2.85 -5.09
C ILE A 126 9.47 1.64 -4.47
N ILE A 127 9.49 0.51 -5.18
CA ILE A 127 10.01 -0.76 -4.64
C ILE A 127 11.54 -0.78 -4.59
N VAL A 128 12.24 -0.26 -5.60
CA VAL A 128 13.71 -0.32 -5.65
C VAL A 128 14.36 0.45 -4.48
N PRO A 129 13.97 1.70 -4.17
CA PRO A 129 14.52 2.40 -3.01
C PRO A 129 14.22 1.69 -1.69
N TYR A 130 13.00 1.15 -1.54
CA TYR A 130 12.61 0.42 -0.34
C TYR A 130 13.41 -0.88 -0.14
N LEU A 131 13.59 -1.67 -1.21
CA LEU A 131 14.42 -2.88 -1.14
C LEU A 131 15.87 -2.52 -0.83
N TYR A 132 16.38 -1.42 -1.41
CA TYR A 132 17.73 -0.97 -1.13
C TYR A 132 17.91 -0.54 0.33
N SER A 133 16.94 0.18 0.93
CA SER A 133 17.01 0.57 2.34
C SER A 133 16.96 -0.63 3.28
N GLU A 134 16.06 -1.59 3.01
CA GLU A 134 15.91 -2.80 3.83
C GLU A 134 17.16 -3.71 3.75
N LEU A 135 17.73 -3.88 2.55
CA LEU A 135 18.95 -4.67 2.38
C LEU A 135 20.17 -4.01 3.02
N ARG A 136 20.19 -2.67 3.10
CA ARG A 136 21.26 -1.93 3.76
C ARG A 136 21.17 -2.02 5.29
N GLU A 137 19.97 -2.04 5.85
CA GLU A 137 19.74 -2.10 7.30
C GLU A 137 20.13 -3.46 7.91
N ARG A 138 20.18 -4.51 7.09
CA ARG A 138 20.63 -5.86 7.48
C ARG A 138 22.14 -6.08 7.45
N ARG A 139 22.92 -5.08 7.03
CA ARG A 139 24.38 -5.19 6.84
C ARG A 139 25.13 -4.35 7.86
#